data_AF-A0A7V6ZPD4-F1
#
_entry.id   AF-A0A7V6ZPD4-F1
#
_cell.length_a   1.000
_cell.length_b   1.000
_cell.length_c   1.000
_cell.angle_alpha   90.00
_cell.angle_beta   90.00
_cell.angle_gamma   90.00
#
_symmetry.space_group_name_H-M   'P 1'
#
loop_
_entity.id
_entity.type
_entity.pdbx_description
1 polymer ?
#
loop_
_entity_poly.entity_id
_entity_poly.type
_entity_poly.pdbx_seq_one_letter_code
_entity_poly.pdbx_strand_id
1 'polypeptide(L)'
;MKINSLLNELLAYGLKKRILEEDDYPYATNLLLDLFREREFYPEEVQVREIDEILDDLTAYALARGILKEDDVVSRDNFKAKTIDLLMDRPKEIARKFYERFRESPHRATDYLYQLSKDVNYIQTKRIAQNIKWKHRTEYGTLHLTINLSKPEKDPRLIALQREKKSGYPKCQLCVENEGFRGDIGYDGRSNLRLVPLELGGERWFFQYSPYSYFEEHSIVLNKEHVPMVINRRTFIKLADFLDYFPEYFVGSNAGLPIVGGSILNHEHYQSGRYRFPIEDAEGDFFQETGGVEVMLLRWPLSTVRIRSKDRSALIDFAAHLLDAWQKYENKDLSIVNSREEPHNTITPIARKEGDSYIFDLILRNNYTTPERPDGVFHPRPEY
;
A
#
# COMPACT_ATOMS: atom_id res chain seq x y z
N MET A 1 2.63 23.65 -26.86
CA MET A 1 1.29 24.18 -26.56
C MET A 1 1.41 25.46 -25.75
N LYS A 2 0.44 26.38 -25.84
CA LYS A 2 0.38 27.55 -24.96
C LYS A 2 -0.08 27.10 -23.57
N ILE A 3 0.49 27.68 -22.51
CA ILE A 3 0.13 27.35 -21.11
C ILE A 3 -1.36 27.51 -20.84
N ASN A 4 -2.02 28.56 -21.38
CA ASN A 4 -3.46 28.77 -21.23
C ASN A 4 -4.28 27.52 -21.63
N SER A 5 -3.91 26.86 -22.74
CA SER A 5 -4.60 25.66 -23.21
C SER A 5 -4.38 24.48 -22.29
N LEU A 6 -3.17 24.31 -21.75
CA LEU A 6 -2.86 23.25 -20.80
C LEU A 6 -3.59 23.44 -19.46
N LEU A 7 -3.76 24.69 -19.01
CA LEU A 7 -4.54 25.00 -17.80
C LEU A 7 -6.03 24.72 -18.01
N ASN A 8 -6.60 25.16 -19.13
CA ASN A 8 -7.98 24.82 -19.51
C ASN A 8 -8.16 23.30 -19.60
N GLU A 9 -7.19 22.58 -20.16
CA GLU A 9 -7.25 21.13 -20.32
C GLU A 9 -7.27 20.40 -18.97
N LEU A 10 -6.41 20.82 -18.03
CA LEU A 10 -6.38 20.26 -16.67
C LEU A 10 -7.67 20.56 -15.89
N LEU A 11 -8.20 21.78 -15.98
CA LEU A 11 -9.46 22.15 -15.31
C LEU A 11 -10.64 21.37 -15.89
N ALA A 12 -10.73 21.27 -17.22
CA ALA A 12 -11.76 20.48 -17.91
C ALA A 12 -11.65 18.98 -17.56
N TYR A 13 -10.42 18.45 -17.42
CA TYR A 13 -10.19 17.11 -16.90
C TYR A 13 -10.74 16.96 -15.48
N GLY A 14 -10.43 17.91 -14.59
CA GLY A 14 -10.91 17.92 -13.21
C GLY A 14 -12.43 17.87 -13.10
N LEU A 15 -13.14 18.70 -13.88
CA LEU A 15 -14.60 18.71 -13.94
C LEU A 15 -15.15 17.39 -14.49
N LYS A 16 -14.62 16.91 -15.63
CA LYS A 16 -15.04 15.66 -16.28
C LYS A 16 -14.92 14.46 -15.34
N LYS A 17 -13.86 14.41 -14.53
CA LYS A 17 -13.60 13.34 -13.57
C LYS A 17 -14.22 13.57 -12.18
N ARG A 18 -14.91 14.70 -11.98
CA ARG A 18 -15.47 15.11 -10.68
C ARG A 18 -14.42 15.16 -9.57
N ILE A 19 -13.18 15.51 -9.94
CA ILE A 19 -12.12 15.88 -9.00
C ILE A 19 -12.35 17.32 -8.53
N LEU A 20 -12.82 18.16 -9.46
CA LEU A 20 -13.16 19.57 -9.29
C LEU A 20 -14.68 19.75 -9.47
N GLU A 21 -15.28 20.61 -8.65
CA GLU A 21 -16.67 21.04 -8.78
C GLU A 21 -16.74 22.44 -9.44
N GLU A 22 -17.86 22.77 -10.09
CA GLU A 22 -18.03 24.04 -10.82
C GLU A 22 -17.83 25.27 -9.91
N ASP A 23 -18.29 25.19 -8.66
CA ASP A 23 -18.15 26.27 -7.68
C ASP A 23 -16.67 26.52 -7.28
N ASP A 24 -15.83 25.49 -7.37
CA ASP A 24 -14.39 25.57 -7.09
C ASP A 24 -13.56 25.90 -8.34
N TYR A 25 -14.18 25.97 -9.53
CA TYR A 25 -13.46 26.23 -10.78
C TYR A 25 -12.63 27.54 -10.74
N PRO A 26 -13.16 28.69 -10.29
CA PRO A 26 -12.37 29.91 -10.18
C PRO A 26 -11.24 29.78 -9.14
N TYR A 27 -11.48 29.05 -8.05
CA TYR A 27 -10.47 28.83 -7.00
C TYR A 27 -9.28 28.01 -7.53
N ALA A 28 -9.55 26.86 -8.15
CA ALA A 28 -8.52 26.03 -8.76
C ALA A 28 -7.75 26.78 -9.88
N THR A 29 -8.46 27.56 -10.70
CA THR A 29 -7.85 28.40 -11.74
C THR A 29 -6.82 29.36 -11.13
N ASN A 30 -7.19 30.08 -10.07
CA ASN A 30 -6.30 31.03 -9.41
C ASN A 30 -5.06 30.36 -8.80
N LEU A 31 -5.21 29.17 -8.21
CA LEU A 31 -4.09 28.40 -7.67
C LEU A 31 -3.13 27.93 -8.77
N LEU A 32 -3.66 27.51 -9.92
CA LEU A 32 -2.84 27.13 -11.06
C LEU A 32 -2.08 28.33 -11.64
N LEU A 33 -2.75 29.49 -11.79
CA LEU A 33 -2.09 30.72 -12.24
C LEU A 33 -0.92 31.10 -11.34
N ASP A 34 -1.09 31.03 -10.01
CA ASP A 34 -0.02 31.27 -9.05
C ASP A 34 1.14 30.27 -9.22
N LEU A 35 0.83 28.96 -9.29
CA LEU A 35 1.83 27.91 -9.45
C LEU A 35 2.67 28.10 -10.72
N PHE A 36 2.03 28.46 -11.84
CA PHE A 36 2.67 28.65 -13.14
C PHE A 36 3.15 30.08 -13.39
N ARG A 37 2.98 30.99 -12.41
CA ARG A 37 3.36 32.42 -12.49
C ARG A 37 2.74 33.16 -13.67
N GLU A 38 1.50 32.79 -14.00
CA GLU A 38 0.69 33.43 -15.04
C GLU A 38 -0.24 34.48 -14.42
N ARG A 39 -0.59 35.52 -15.19
CA ARG A 39 -1.45 36.62 -14.71
C ARG A 39 -2.82 36.66 -15.36
N GLU A 40 -2.96 35.96 -16.48
CA GLU A 40 -4.15 35.99 -17.32
C GLU A 40 -4.60 34.56 -17.60
N PHE A 41 -5.91 34.37 -17.62
CA PHE A 41 -6.54 33.12 -17.99
C PHE A 41 -7.72 33.44 -18.91
N TYR A 42 -7.78 32.74 -20.04
CA TYR A 42 -8.86 32.85 -21.00
C TYR A 42 -9.50 31.48 -21.14
N PRO A 43 -10.78 31.31 -20.76
CA PRO A 43 -11.52 30.09 -21.03
C PRO A 43 -11.48 29.78 -22.53
N GLU A 44 -11.08 28.57 -22.88
CA GLU A 44 -11.10 28.09 -24.27
C GLU A 44 -11.49 26.62 -24.35
N GLU A 45 -12.14 26.23 -25.46
CA GLU A 45 -12.47 24.85 -25.70
C GLU A 45 -11.21 24.04 -26.02
N VAL A 46 -11.04 22.94 -25.30
CA VAL A 46 -9.86 22.07 -25.38
C VAL A 46 -10.27 20.62 -25.44
N GLN A 47 -9.48 19.83 -26.18
CA GLN A 47 -9.60 18.38 -26.13
C GLN A 47 -8.93 17.87 -24.84
N VAL A 48 -9.67 17.14 -24.01
CA VAL A 48 -9.15 16.57 -22.76
C VAL A 48 -8.46 15.23 -23.04
N ARG A 49 -7.14 15.19 -22.87
CA ARG A 49 -6.31 13.97 -22.95
C ARG A 49 -6.23 13.22 -21.63
N GLU A 50 -5.42 12.16 -21.59
CA GLU A 50 -5.12 11.41 -20.37
C GLU A 50 -4.27 12.25 -19.42
N ILE A 51 -4.50 12.11 -18.11
CA ILE A 51 -3.89 12.97 -17.09
C ILE A 51 -2.37 12.97 -17.12
N ASP A 52 -1.75 11.82 -17.42
CA ASP A 52 -0.30 11.72 -17.54
C ASP A 52 0.27 12.66 -18.62
N GLU A 53 -0.41 12.78 -19.76
CA GLU A 53 0.02 13.63 -20.88
C GLU A 53 -0.12 15.11 -20.53
N ILE A 54 -1.25 15.48 -19.89
CA ILE A 54 -1.50 16.85 -19.42
C ILE A 54 -0.43 17.26 -18.40
N LEU A 55 -0.15 16.39 -17.42
CA LEU A 55 0.84 16.65 -16.37
C LEU A 55 2.28 16.63 -16.92
N ASP A 56 2.59 15.79 -17.91
CA ASP A 56 3.89 15.79 -18.60
C ASP A 56 4.16 17.13 -19.29
N ASP A 57 3.20 17.65 -20.06
CA ASP A 57 3.33 18.93 -20.77
C ASP A 57 3.41 20.13 -19.81
N LEU A 58 2.60 20.14 -18.75
CA LEU A 58 2.66 21.17 -17.70
C LEU A 58 4.00 21.15 -16.96
N THR A 59 4.55 19.96 -16.69
CA THR A 59 5.88 19.81 -16.07
C THR A 59 6.98 20.32 -17.01
N ALA A 60 6.90 19.99 -18.30
CA ALA A 60 7.83 20.49 -19.31
C ALA A 60 7.80 22.03 -19.42
N TYR A 61 6.60 22.63 -19.37
CA TYR A 61 6.46 24.08 -19.32
C TYR A 61 7.13 24.68 -18.07
N ALA A 62 6.88 24.09 -16.89
CA ALA A 62 7.47 24.55 -15.64
C ALA A 62 9.01 24.51 -15.65
N LEU A 63 9.61 23.48 -16.26
CA LEU A 63 11.07 23.40 -16.46
C LEU A 63 11.57 24.50 -17.39
N ALA A 64 10.95 24.66 -18.55
CA ALA A 64 11.35 25.66 -19.54
C ALA A 64 11.28 27.11 -19.00
N ARG A 65 10.40 27.36 -18.02
CA ARG A 65 10.22 28.66 -17.36
C ARG A 65 11.01 28.82 -16.06
N GLY A 66 11.77 27.81 -15.64
CA GLY A 66 12.55 27.82 -14.38
C GLY A 66 11.68 27.82 -13.12
N ILE A 67 10.43 27.36 -13.23
CA ILE A 67 9.51 27.15 -12.09
C ILE A 67 9.89 25.85 -11.40
N LEU A 68 10.08 24.78 -12.18
CA LEU A 68 10.78 23.57 -11.76
C LEU A 68 12.27 23.75 -12.08
N LYS A 69 13.14 23.44 -11.11
CA LYS A 69 14.59 23.67 -11.25
C LYS A 69 15.35 22.46 -11.74
N GLU A 70 14.97 21.28 -11.24
CA GLU A 70 15.68 20.02 -11.48
C GLU A 70 14.88 19.15 -12.45
N ASP A 71 15.56 18.60 -13.45
CA ASP A 71 14.98 17.70 -14.45
C ASP A 71 15.33 16.24 -14.12
N ASP A 72 14.88 15.79 -12.95
CA ASP A 72 14.99 14.41 -12.49
C ASP A 72 13.60 13.80 -12.22
N VAL A 73 13.53 12.47 -12.17
CA VAL A 73 12.26 11.74 -12.02
C VAL A 73 11.51 12.13 -10.74
N VAL A 74 12.21 12.33 -9.62
CA VAL A 74 11.58 12.68 -8.33
C VAL A 74 11.02 14.10 -8.38
N SER A 75 11.81 15.06 -8.86
CA SER A 75 11.37 16.45 -8.97
C SER A 75 10.19 16.63 -9.93
N ARG A 76 10.19 15.90 -11.05
CA ARG A 76 9.07 15.87 -11.99
C ARG A 76 7.82 15.26 -11.36
N ASP A 77 7.93 14.09 -10.73
CA ASP A 77 6.79 13.40 -10.11
C ASP A 77 6.19 14.23 -8.96
N ASN A 78 7.03 14.86 -8.13
CA ASN A 78 6.61 15.76 -7.07
C ASN A 78 5.86 16.98 -7.64
N PHE A 79 6.34 17.54 -8.74
CA PHE A 79 5.68 18.66 -9.41
C PHE A 79 4.31 18.26 -9.97
N LYS A 80 4.21 17.12 -10.66
CA LYS A 80 2.94 16.57 -11.16
C LYS A 80 1.93 16.37 -10.03
N ALA A 81 2.35 15.71 -8.95
CA ALA A 81 1.51 15.49 -7.77
C ALA A 81 1.06 16.81 -7.14
N LYS A 82 1.94 17.82 -7.09
CA LYS A 82 1.61 19.17 -6.60
C LYS A 82 0.59 19.86 -7.49
N THR A 83 0.72 19.75 -8.82
CA THR A 83 -0.18 20.40 -9.77
C THR A 83 -1.60 19.87 -9.69
N ILE A 84 -1.79 18.54 -9.70
CA ILE A 84 -3.13 17.94 -9.64
C ILE A 84 -3.80 18.11 -8.27
N ASP A 85 -3.03 18.16 -7.18
CA ASP A 85 -3.53 18.43 -5.83
C ASP A 85 -4.25 19.78 -5.71
N LEU A 86 -3.95 20.77 -6.56
CA LEU A 86 -4.64 22.07 -6.57
C LEU A 86 -6.11 21.99 -7.00
N LEU A 87 -6.51 20.90 -7.66
CA LEU A 87 -7.90 20.65 -8.07
C LEU A 87 -8.64 19.76 -7.07
N MET A 88 -7.92 19.09 -6.17
CA MET A 88 -8.49 18.06 -5.32
C MET A 88 -9.11 18.66 -4.06
N ASP A 89 -10.22 18.07 -3.62
CA ASP A 89 -10.76 18.27 -2.29
C ASP A 89 -9.71 18.07 -1.20
N ARG A 90 -9.92 18.78 -0.08
CA ARG A 90 -9.13 18.60 1.14
C ARG A 90 -9.38 17.21 1.76
N PRO A 91 -8.42 16.66 2.51
CA PRO A 91 -8.55 15.34 3.15
C PRO A 91 -9.86 15.07 3.88
N LYS A 92 -10.34 16.04 4.67
CA LYS A 92 -11.61 15.93 5.41
C LYS A 92 -12.80 15.65 4.49
N GLU A 93 -12.84 16.31 3.34
CA GLU A 93 -13.94 16.20 2.40
C GLU A 93 -13.90 14.88 1.62
N ILE A 94 -12.70 14.42 1.25
CA ILE A 94 -12.50 13.09 0.68
C ILE A 94 -12.94 11.99 1.66
N ALA A 95 -12.58 12.10 2.94
CA ALA A 95 -13.02 11.17 3.97
C ALA A 95 -14.54 11.20 4.16
N ARG A 96 -15.18 12.40 4.13
CA ARG A 96 -16.65 12.52 4.17
C ARG A 96 -17.29 11.79 2.98
N LYS A 97 -16.84 12.09 1.75
CA LYS A 97 -17.31 11.47 0.51
C LYS A 97 -17.13 9.95 0.51
N PHE A 98 -16.04 9.45 1.11
CA PHE A 98 -15.80 8.02 1.30
C PHE A 98 -16.84 7.40 2.24
N TYR A 99 -17.03 7.96 3.43
CA TYR A 99 -17.94 7.40 4.43
C TYR A 99 -19.43 7.51 4.04
N GLU A 100 -19.80 8.49 3.22
CA GLU A 100 -21.14 8.56 2.63
C GLU A 100 -21.42 7.38 1.72
N ARG A 101 -20.46 7.03 0.86
CA ARG A 101 -20.55 5.85 0.00
C ARG A 101 -20.46 4.55 0.81
N PHE A 102 -19.67 4.55 1.88
CA PHE A 102 -19.53 3.40 2.77
C PHE A 102 -20.85 3.01 3.43
N ARG A 103 -21.69 4.00 3.79
CA ARG A 103 -23.05 3.75 4.32
C ARG A 103 -23.96 3.06 3.32
N GLU A 104 -23.74 3.25 2.02
CA GLU A 104 -24.47 2.53 0.98
C GLU A 104 -23.91 1.11 0.84
N SER A 105 -22.58 0.98 0.74
CA SER A 105 -21.85 -0.29 0.80
C SER A 105 -20.33 -0.06 0.89
N PRO A 106 -19.57 -0.98 1.52
CA PRO A 106 -18.11 -0.89 1.56
C PRO A 106 -17.45 -0.77 0.17
N HIS A 107 -17.91 -1.54 -0.82
CA HIS A 107 -17.33 -1.54 -2.16
C HIS A 107 -17.45 -0.17 -2.87
N ARG A 108 -18.59 0.54 -2.71
CA ARG A 108 -18.75 1.89 -3.30
C ARG A 108 -17.75 2.89 -2.74
N ALA A 109 -17.37 2.75 -1.47
CA ALA A 109 -16.39 3.62 -0.84
C ALA A 109 -14.99 3.35 -1.38
N THR A 110 -14.59 2.07 -1.44
CA THR A 110 -13.29 1.66 -1.96
C THR A 110 -13.15 1.95 -3.45
N ASP A 111 -14.21 1.71 -4.25
CA ASP A 111 -14.24 2.03 -5.69
C ASP A 111 -14.05 3.53 -5.93
N TYR A 112 -14.72 4.38 -5.14
CA TYR A 112 -14.55 5.83 -5.22
C TYR A 112 -13.10 6.25 -4.93
N LEU A 113 -12.53 5.80 -3.81
CA LEU A 113 -11.16 6.17 -3.47
C LEU A 113 -10.16 5.61 -4.49
N TYR A 114 -10.38 4.41 -5.01
CA TYR A 114 -9.52 3.78 -6.02
C TYR A 114 -9.56 4.56 -7.32
N GLN A 115 -10.77 4.92 -7.76
CA GLN A 115 -10.97 5.68 -8.98
C GLN A 115 -10.36 7.08 -8.86
N LEU A 116 -10.61 7.79 -7.75
CA LEU A 116 -9.96 9.07 -7.46
C LEU A 116 -8.43 8.94 -7.49
N SER A 117 -7.88 7.92 -6.83
CA SER A 117 -6.42 7.70 -6.75
C SER A 117 -5.79 7.46 -8.12
N LYS A 118 -6.51 6.83 -9.07
CA LYS A 118 -6.10 6.70 -10.47
C LYS A 118 -6.23 8.03 -11.21
N ASP A 119 -7.37 8.71 -11.08
CA ASP A 119 -7.70 9.92 -11.83
C ASP A 119 -6.78 11.10 -11.46
N VAL A 120 -6.28 11.15 -10.22
CA VAL A 120 -5.31 12.15 -9.75
C VAL A 120 -3.86 11.72 -9.92
N ASN A 121 -3.62 10.64 -10.66
CA ASN A 121 -2.31 10.05 -10.92
C ASN A 121 -1.49 9.75 -9.64
N TYR A 122 -2.16 9.42 -8.54
CA TYR A 122 -1.49 8.93 -7.34
C TYR A 122 -1.08 7.46 -7.55
N ILE A 123 -2.02 6.64 -8.05
CA ILE A 123 -1.72 5.33 -8.61
C ILE A 123 -1.18 5.54 -10.03
N GLN A 124 0.09 5.18 -10.24
CA GLN A 124 0.83 5.43 -11.47
C GLN A 124 0.41 4.45 -12.58
N THR A 125 -0.83 4.52 -13.05
CA THR A 125 -1.45 3.52 -13.95
C THR A 125 -0.66 3.31 -15.24
N LYS A 126 -0.15 4.38 -15.86
CA LYS A 126 0.72 4.31 -17.05
C LYS A 126 2.01 3.54 -16.80
N ARG A 127 2.62 3.68 -15.62
CA ARG A 127 3.83 2.92 -15.22
C ARG A 127 3.48 1.48 -14.85
N ILE A 128 2.38 1.26 -14.14
CA ILE A 128 1.88 -0.08 -13.77
C ILE A 128 1.55 -0.93 -15.00
N ALA A 129 1.07 -0.32 -16.09
CA ALA A 129 0.82 -0.99 -17.36
C ALA A 129 2.08 -1.62 -17.98
N GLN A 130 3.28 -1.18 -17.56
CA GLN A 130 4.55 -1.75 -18.01
C GLN A 130 4.95 -3.00 -17.24
N ASN A 131 4.27 -3.31 -16.11
CA ASN A 131 4.60 -4.49 -15.31
C ASN A 131 4.43 -5.77 -16.11
N ILE A 132 5.42 -6.66 -16.01
CA ILE A 132 5.38 -7.97 -16.66
C ILE A 132 4.69 -8.93 -15.69
N LYS A 133 3.60 -9.57 -16.13
CA LYS A 133 2.83 -10.53 -15.33
C LYS A 133 2.68 -11.85 -16.07
N TRP A 134 2.91 -12.95 -15.38
CA TRP A 134 2.66 -14.29 -15.92
C TRP A 134 2.23 -15.25 -14.83
N LYS A 135 1.70 -16.40 -15.25
CA LYS A 135 1.33 -17.50 -14.36
C LYS A 135 2.26 -18.67 -14.61
N HIS A 136 2.65 -19.36 -13.54
CA HIS A 136 3.50 -20.55 -13.63
C HIS A 136 2.91 -21.66 -12.77
N ARG A 137 2.74 -22.85 -13.37
CA ARG A 137 2.21 -24.02 -12.68
C ARG A 137 3.34 -24.73 -11.95
N THR A 138 3.14 -25.01 -10.66
CA THR A 138 4.05 -25.77 -9.80
C THR A 138 3.29 -26.93 -9.16
N GLU A 139 3.99 -27.72 -8.33
CA GLU A 139 3.36 -28.73 -7.47
C GLU A 139 2.41 -28.13 -6.43
N TYR A 140 2.59 -26.85 -6.08
CA TYR A 140 1.77 -26.12 -5.11
C TYR A 140 0.60 -25.35 -5.74
N GLY A 141 0.30 -25.62 -7.02
CA GLY A 141 -0.75 -24.93 -7.78
C GLY A 141 -0.19 -23.89 -8.76
N THR A 142 -1.01 -22.90 -9.10
CA THR A 142 -0.62 -21.86 -10.08
C THR A 142 -0.12 -20.61 -9.37
N LEU A 143 1.18 -20.36 -9.44
CA LEU A 143 1.78 -19.14 -8.90
C LEU A 143 1.61 -17.98 -9.87
N HIS A 144 1.36 -16.79 -9.33
CA HIS A 144 1.31 -15.54 -10.07
C HIS A 144 2.64 -14.79 -9.88
N LEU A 145 3.30 -14.46 -10.97
CA LEU A 145 4.61 -13.82 -10.98
C LEU A 145 4.48 -12.43 -11.60
N THR A 146 5.10 -11.45 -10.96
CA THR A 146 5.07 -10.04 -11.39
C THR A 146 6.46 -9.44 -11.27
N ILE A 147 6.96 -8.84 -12.36
CA ILE A 147 8.09 -7.91 -12.32
C ILE A 147 7.50 -6.50 -12.30
N ASN A 148 7.70 -5.78 -11.20
CA ASN A 148 7.21 -4.43 -11.02
C ASN A 148 8.18 -3.42 -11.62
N LEU A 149 7.86 -2.93 -12.82
CA LEU A 149 8.61 -1.90 -13.54
C LEU A 149 8.08 -0.49 -13.25
N SER A 150 7.02 -0.38 -12.45
CA SER A 150 6.36 0.90 -12.19
C SER A 150 7.08 1.79 -11.18
N LYS A 151 7.89 1.17 -10.30
CA LYS A 151 8.65 1.88 -9.29
C LYS A 151 9.94 2.41 -9.93
N PRO A 152 10.16 3.73 -9.97
CA PRO A 152 11.37 4.29 -10.57
C PRO A 152 12.62 3.86 -9.80
N GLU A 153 13.67 3.46 -10.53
CA GLU A 153 14.99 3.25 -9.95
C GLU A 153 15.55 4.60 -9.47
N LYS A 154 16.12 4.62 -8.27
CA LYS A 154 16.73 5.83 -7.72
C LYS A 154 18.12 6.01 -8.33
N ASP A 155 18.35 7.15 -9.01
CA ASP A 155 19.67 7.53 -9.50
C ASP A 155 20.69 7.56 -8.33
N PRO A 156 21.86 6.91 -8.45
CA PRO A 156 22.93 6.98 -7.45
C PRO A 156 23.28 8.40 -6.98
N ARG A 157 23.17 9.41 -7.85
CA ARG A 157 23.36 10.83 -7.50
C ARG A 157 22.30 11.35 -6.54
N LEU A 158 21.03 10.98 -6.77
CA LEU A 158 19.92 11.29 -5.86
C LEU A 158 20.10 10.60 -4.51
N ILE A 159 20.61 9.36 -4.50
CA ILE A 159 20.95 8.63 -3.26
C ILE A 159 22.04 9.37 -2.46
N ALA A 160 23.04 9.95 -3.13
CA ALA A 160 24.09 10.73 -2.47
C ALA A 160 23.53 12.02 -1.85
N LEU A 161 22.72 12.78 -2.60
CA LEU A 161 22.04 14.00 -2.11
C LEU A 161 21.08 13.71 -0.94
N GLN A 162 20.43 12.54 -0.95
CA GLN A 162 19.56 12.06 0.14
C GLN A 162 20.32 11.82 1.45
N ARG A 163 21.60 11.44 1.39
CA ARG A 163 22.42 11.22 2.59
C ARG A 163 22.78 12.52 3.32
N GLU A 164 22.83 13.64 2.60
CA GLU A 164 23.20 14.96 3.14
C GLU A 164 22.01 15.69 3.78
N LYS A 165 20.79 15.48 3.27
CA LYS A 165 19.55 16.08 3.79
C LYS A 165 18.79 15.12 4.70
N LYS A 166 19.13 15.12 6.00
CA LYS A 166 18.30 14.47 7.02
C LYS A 166 17.14 15.39 7.41
N SER A 167 16.07 15.44 6.61
CA SER A 167 14.79 15.94 7.13
C SER A 167 14.21 14.90 8.08
N GLY A 168 13.81 15.31 9.29
CA GLY A 168 13.10 14.45 10.25
C GLY A 168 11.59 14.34 9.98
N TYR A 169 11.08 15.03 8.95
CA TYR A 169 9.66 15.12 8.64
C TYR A 169 9.39 14.96 7.12
N PRO A 170 8.45 14.10 6.72
CA PRO A 170 7.82 13.04 7.52
C PRO A 170 8.84 11.98 7.95
N LYS A 171 8.63 11.34 9.11
CA LYS A 171 9.59 10.37 9.68
C LYS A 171 9.82 9.14 8.78
N CYS A 172 8.80 8.69 8.05
CA CYS A 172 8.92 7.70 6.98
C CYS A 172 7.80 7.88 5.94
N GLN A 173 7.87 7.13 4.84
CA GLN A 173 6.94 7.21 3.69
C GLN A 173 5.50 6.76 4.00
N LEU A 174 5.25 6.17 5.17
CA LEU A 174 3.92 5.74 5.62
C LEU A 174 3.30 6.68 6.65
N CYS A 175 4.06 7.63 7.19
CA CYS A 175 3.56 8.62 8.14
C CYS A 175 2.37 9.39 7.56
N VAL A 176 1.36 9.66 8.39
CA VAL A 176 0.14 10.40 7.98
C VAL A 176 0.48 11.81 7.49
N GLU A 177 1.59 12.35 7.99
CA GLU A 177 2.24 13.60 7.60
C GLU A 177 2.62 13.67 6.11
N ASN A 178 2.62 12.55 5.40
CA ASN A 178 2.80 12.52 3.96
C ASN A 178 1.59 13.04 3.19
N GLU A 179 0.38 13.00 3.75
CA GLU A 179 -0.83 13.50 3.06
C GLU A 179 -0.68 15.00 2.75
N GLY A 180 -0.60 15.35 1.46
CA GLY A 180 -0.36 16.73 1.03
C GLY A 180 1.12 17.16 1.04
N PHE A 181 2.06 16.28 1.40
CA PHE A 181 3.48 16.62 1.45
C PHE A 181 4.04 16.86 0.04
N ARG A 182 4.72 18.00 -0.16
CA ARG A 182 5.24 18.41 -1.48
C ARG A 182 6.47 17.63 -1.93
N GLY A 183 7.20 17.02 -0.98
CA GLY A 183 8.46 16.36 -1.27
C GLY A 183 9.58 17.35 -1.60
N ASP A 184 10.76 16.79 -1.78
CA ASP A 184 11.94 17.45 -2.33
C ASP A 184 12.78 16.41 -3.07
N ILE A 185 13.94 16.81 -3.61
CA ILE A 185 14.85 15.91 -4.34
C ILE A 185 15.29 14.68 -3.50
N GLY A 186 15.27 14.83 -2.17
CA GLY A 186 15.62 13.82 -1.21
C GLY A 186 14.45 12.97 -0.69
N TYR A 187 13.22 13.34 -1.00
CA TYR A 187 12.04 12.69 -0.42
C TYR A 187 10.84 12.80 -1.36
N ASP A 188 10.33 11.67 -1.82
CA ASP A 188 9.16 11.61 -2.69
C ASP A 188 7.95 12.31 -2.03
N GLY A 189 7.36 13.24 -2.76
CA GLY A 189 6.12 13.91 -2.39
C GLY A 189 4.92 12.97 -2.49
N ARG A 190 3.89 13.31 -1.73
CA ARG A 190 2.59 12.61 -1.67
C ARG A 190 1.47 13.66 -1.62
N SER A 191 1.62 14.71 -2.44
CA SER A 191 0.69 15.85 -2.48
C SER A 191 -0.74 15.42 -2.80
N ASN A 192 -0.89 14.54 -3.79
CA ASN A 192 -2.15 14.00 -4.27
C ASN A 192 -2.58 12.73 -3.54
N LEU A 193 -1.92 12.35 -2.43
CA LEU A 193 -2.38 11.27 -1.56
C LEU A 193 -3.62 11.73 -0.77
N ARG A 194 -4.58 10.83 -0.58
CA ARG A 194 -5.70 11.00 0.35
C ARG A 194 -5.85 9.75 1.21
N LEU A 195 -5.83 9.95 2.52
CA LEU A 195 -5.93 8.91 3.54
C LEU A 195 -7.36 8.84 4.07
N VAL A 196 -7.88 7.63 4.23
CA VAL A 196 -9.16 7.40 4.90
C VAL A 196 -8.90 6.92 6.33
N PRO A 197 -9.36 7.64 7.37
CA PRO A 197 -9.16 7.20 8.75
C PRO A 197 -9.99 5.94 9.03
N LEU A 198 -9.44 5.02 9.81
CA LEU A 198 -10.09 3.80 10.32
C LEU A 198 -9.87 3.67 11.82
N GLU A 199 -10.66 2.81 12.47
CA GLU A 199 -10.42 2.38 13.85
C GLU A 199 -10.23 0.85 13.89
N LEU A 200 -9.04 0.39 14.28
CA LEU A 200 -8.67 -1.02 14.36
C LEU A 200 -8.07 -1.31 15.74
N GLY A 201 -8.59 -2.29 16.47
CA GLY A 201 -8.15 -2.66 17.81
C GLY A 201 -8.28 -1.53 18.84
N GLY A 202 -9.22 -0.60 18.63
CA GLY A 202 -9.39 0.62 19.42
C GLY A 202 -8.29 1.68 19.18
N GLU A 203 -7.48 1.53 18.13
CA GLU A 203 -6.45 2.48 17.73
C GLU A 203 -6.84 3.19 16.43
N ARG A 204 -6.26 4.36 16.19
CA ARG A 204 -6.50 5.12 14.96
C ARG A 204 -5.55 4.68 13.85
N TRP A 205 -6.12 4.28 12.73
CA TRP A 205 -5.42 3.80 11.54
C TRP A 205 -5.84 4.60 10.31
N PHE A 206 -5.16 4.37 9.20
CA PHE A 206 -5.49 4.97 7.91
C PHE A 206 -5.38 3.96 6.79
N PHE A 207 -6.28 4.05 5.82
CA PHE A 207 -6.30 3.28 4.58
C PHE A 207 -5.89 4.15 3.41
N GLN A 208 -5.03 3.60 2.55
CA GLN A 208 -4.63 4.18 1.27
C GLN A 208 -4.39 3.10 0.22
N TYR A 209 -4.42 3.47 -1.06
CA TYR A 209 -3.88 2.61 -2.10
C TYR A 209 -2.36 2.74 -2.22
N SER A 210 -1.72 1.74 -2.82
CA SER A 210 -0.29 1.78 -3.13
C SER A 210 -0.06 2.43 -4.50
N PRO A 211 0.84 3.41 -4.60
CA PRO A 211 1.10 4.12 -5.87
C PRO A 211 1.75 3.20 -6.93
N TYR A 212 2.43 2.12 -6.48
CA TYR A 212 3.16 1.16 -7.32
C TYR A 212 2.60 -0.25 -7.10
N SER A 213 1.39 -0.48 -7.61
CA SER A 213 0.59 -1.68 -7.34
C SER A 213 1.17 -2.96 -7.98
N TYR A 214 1.18 -4.08 -7.23
CA TYR A 214 1.54 -5.42 -7.73
C TYR A 214 0.33 -6.19 -8.26
N PHE A 215 -0.83 -5.95 -7.66
CA PHE A 215 -2.13 -6.55 -7.97
C PHE A 215 -3.22 -5.48 -7.90
N GLU A 216 -4.44 -5.84 -8.31
CA GLU A 216 -5.58 -4.92 -8.34
C GLU A 216 -5.93 -4.44 -6.93
N GLU A 217 -6.21 -3.14 -6.79
CA GLU A 217 -6.57 -2.51 -5.50
C GLU A 217 -5.56 -2.75 -4.37
N HIS A 218 -4.27 -2.95 -4.72
CA HIS A 218 -3.18 -3.02 -3.75
C HIS A 218 -3.20 -1.79 -2.84
N SER A 219 -3.41 -2.04 -1.55
CA SER A 219 -3.66 -1.03 -0.53
C SER A 219 -2.80 -1.28 0.71
N ILE A 220 -2.63 -0.21 1.48
CA ILE A 220 -1.82 -0.16 2.69
C ILE A 220 -2.71 0.36 3.81
N VAL A 221 -2.71 -0.34 4.93
CA VAL A 221 -3.41 0.04 6.15
C VAL A 221 -2.34 0.39 7.19
N LEU A 222 -2.23 1.64 7.59
CA LEU A 222 -1.11 2.12 8.40
C LEU A 222 -1.58 2.67 9.75
N ASN A 223 -0.79 2.42 10.80
CA ASN A 223 -1.05 2.97 12.12
C ASN A 223 -0.84 4.48 12.06
N LYS A 224 -1.66 5.27 12.75
CA LYS A 224 -1.41 6.71 12.85
C LYS A 224 -0.04 7.01 13.47
N GLU A 225 0.31 6.27 14.51
CA GLU A 225 1.55 6.50 15.25
C GLU A 225 2.72 5.78 14.57
N HIS A 226 3.87 6.45 14.49
CA HIS A 226 5.10 5.85 13.95
C HIS A 226 5.72 4.93 15.01
N VAL A 227 5.20 3.71 15.11
CA VAL A 227 5.67 2.66 16.03
C VAL A 227 6.13 1.43 15.25
N PRO A 228 7.16 0.70 15.71
CA PRO A 228 7.62 -0.52 15.03
C PRO A 228 6.51 -1.56 14.86
N MET A 229 6.63 -2.35 13.80
CA MET A 229 5.75 -3.49 13.54
C MET A 229 5.88 -4.55 14.63
N VAL A 230 4.74 -5.10 15.06
CA VAL A 230 4.69 -6.23 16.00
C VAL A 230 3.66 -7.27 15.54
N ILE A 231 3.94 -8.53 15.83
CA ILE A 231 2.99 -9.64 15.65
C ILE A 231 2.62 -10.16 17.03
N ASN A 232 1.37 -9.96 17.42
CA ASN A 232 0.81 -10.43 18.68
C ASN A 232 -0.72 -10.61 18.56
N ARG A 233 -1.39 -10.92 19.67
CA ARG A 233 -2.86 -11.04 19.70
C ARG A 233 -3.59 -9.82 19.13
N ARG A 234 -3.11 -8.58 19.40
CA ARG A 234 -3.73 -7.35 18.88
C ARG A 234 -3.65 -7.30 17.36
N THR A 235 -2.60 -7.85 16.74
CA THR A 235 -2.51 -7.97 15.28
C THR A 235 -3.73 -8.71 14.73
N PHE A 236 -4.08 -9.88 15.28
CA PHE A 236 -5.25 -10.66 14.83
C PHE A 236 -6.58 -9.93 15.03
N ILE A 237 -6.72 -9.17 16.12
CA ILE A 237 -7.89 -8.30 16.35
C ILE A 237 -7.98 -7.24 15.25
N LYS A 238 -6.88 -6.52 14.97
CA LYS A 238 -6.83 -5.46 13.93
C LYS A 238 -7.13 -6.02 12.53
N LEU A 239 -6.61 -7.20 12.19
CA LEU A 239 -6.91 -7.86 10.91
C LEU A 239 -8.39 -8.20 10.82
N ALA A 240 -8.99 -8.77 11.88
CA ALA A 240 -10.40 -9.08 11.90
C ALA A 240 -11.29 -7.82 11.84
N ASP A 241 -10.92 -6.74 12.56
CA ASP A 241 -11.62 -5.44 12.46
C ASP A 241 -11.59 -4.93 11.02
N PHE A 242 -10.44 -4.99 10.34
CA PHE A 242 -10.33 -4.56 8.94
C PHE A 242 -11.26 -5.35 8.02
N LEU A 243 -11.36 -6.67 8.22
CA LEU A 243 -12.28 -7.52 7.46
C LEU A 243 -13.76 -7.22 7.74
N ASP A 244 -14.07 -6.63 8.89
CA ASP A 244 -15.42 -6.17 9.20
C ASP A 244 -15.76 -4.87 8.45
N TYR A 245 -14.77 -4.01 8.20
CA TYR A 245 -14.93 -2.86 7.29
C TYR A 245 -15.02 -3.29 5.82
N PHE A 246 -14.12 -4.18 5.38
CA PHE A 246 -13.93 -4.52 3.97
C PHE A 246 -13.95 -6.05 3.76
N PRO A 247 -15.12 -6.69 3.75
CA PRO A 247 -15.23 -8.16 3.72
C PRO A 247 -14.77 -8.80 2.40
N GLU A 248 -14.67 -8.02 1.32
CA GLU A 248 -14.19 -8.48 0.00
C GLU A 248 -12.67 -8.37 -0.16
N TYR A 249 -11.99 -7.79 0.83
CA TYR A 249 -10.56 -7.57 0.80
C TYR A 249 -9.84 -8.65 1.62
N PHE A 250 -8.61 -8.98 1.20
CA PHE A 250 -7.65 -9.60 2.12
C PHE A 250 -6.89 -8.49 2.87
N VAL A 251 -6.33 -8.84 4.02
CA VAL A 251 -5.34 -8.03 4.75
C VAL A 251 -4.28 -8.92 5.36
N GLY A 252 -3.01 -8.55 5.24
CA GLY A 252 -1.89 -9.32 5.75
C GLY A 252 -0.82 -8.43 6.36
N SER A 253 -0.13 -8.97 7.36
CA SER A 253 1.01 -8.30 7.99
C SER A 253 2.30 -8.98 7.57
N ASN A 254 3.31 -8.19 7.20
CA ASN A 254 4.68 -8.68 7.19
C ASN A 254 5.07 -9.13 8.60
N ALA A 255 5.98 -10.10 8.68
CA ALA A 255 6.50 -10.56 9.95
C ALA A 255 7.32 -9.46 10.65
N GLY A 256 7.17 -9.33 11.98
CA GLY A 256 7.81 -8.26 12.76
C GLY A 256 9.31 -8.45 13.04
N LEU A 257 9.93 -9.49 12.47
CA LEU A 257 11.35 -9.76 12.60
C LEU A 257 12.12 -9.28 11.36
N PRO A 258 13.40 -8.89 11.49
CA PRO A 258 14.24 -8.63 10.33
C PRO A 258 14.43 -9.92 9.51
N ILE A 259 14.81 -9.77 8.23
CA ILE A 259 15.12 -10.87 7.29
C ILE A 259 13.89 -11.67 6.81
N VAL A 260 12.72 -11.55 7.43
CA VAL A 260 11.50 -12.29 7.05
C VAL A 260 10.52 -11.52 6.15
N GLY A 261 11.02 -10.56 5.35
CA GLY A 261 10.29 -10.00 4.20
C GLY A 261 9.70 -8.59 4.35
N GLY A 262 9.87 -7.92 5.50
CA GLY A 262 9.44 -6.52 5.66
C GLY A 262 10.52 -5.51 5.27
N SER A 263 10.19 -4.54 4.40
CA SER A 263 11.10 -3.44 4.02
C SER A 263 10.99 -2.19 4.91
N ILE A 264 9.87 -2.02 5.61
CA ILE A 264 9.59 -0.89 6.53
C ILE A 264 9.12 -1.48 7.86
N LEU A 265 10.04 -1.81 8.75
CA LEU A 265 9.71 -2.42 10.04
C LEU A 265 9.51 -1.39 11.17
N ASN A 266 9.86 -0.14 10.93
CA ASN A 266 9.80 0.95 11.91
C ASN A 266 8.43 1.62 12.01
N HIS A 267 7.48 1.31 11.13
CA HIS A 267 6.11 1.83 11.17
C HIS A 267 5.11 0.70 10.92
N GLU A 268 4.26 0.44 11.90
CA GLU A 268 3.21 -0.58 11.87
C GLU A 268 2.23 -0.35 10.71
N HIS A 269 2.16 -1.31 9.78
CA HIS A 269 1.26 -1.28 8.64
C HIS A 269 0.96 -2.69 8.13
N TYR A 270 -0.15 -2.82 7.41
CA TYR A 270 -0.61 -4.05 6.76
C TYR A 270 -0.77 -3.81 5.25
N GLN A 271 -0.58 -4.87 4.48
CA GLN A 271 -0.84 -4.91 3.04
C GLN A 271 -2.23 -5.50 2.82
N SER A 272 -2.97 -4.96 1.87
CA SER A 272 -4.37 -5.30 1.66
C SER A 272 -4.74 -5.15 0.18
N GLY A 273 -5.92 -5.64 -0.20
CA GLY A 273 -6.53 -5.35 -1.50
C GLY A 273 -7.66 -6.29 -1.85
N ARG A 274 -8.38 -5.95 -2.91
CA ARG A 274 -9.41 -6.82 -3.50
C ARG A 274 -8.77 -7.71 -4.55
N TYR A 275 -8.08 -8.75 -4.08
CA TYR A 275 -7.36 -9.67 -4.95
C TYR A 275 -7.33 -11.07 -4.34
N ARG A 276 -7.64 -12.07 -5.17
CA ARG A 276 -7.54 -13.48 -4.78
C ARG A 276 -6.14 -14.01 -5.04
N PHE A 277 -5.39 -14.33 -3.99
CA PHE A 277 -4.04 -14.90 -4.11
C PHE A 277 -4.05 -16.40 -4.36
N PRO A 278 -3.01 -16.94 -5.03
CA PRO A 278 -2.84 -18.37 -5.20
C PRO A 278 -2.89 -19.20 -3.90
N ILE A 279 -2.43 -18.64 -2.77
CA ILE A 279 -2.50 -19.33 -1.48
C ILE A 279 -3.94 -19.63 -1.08
N GLU A 280 -4.92 -18.82 -1.48
CA GLU A 280 -6.34 -19.03 -1.18
C GLU A 280 -6.86 -20.30 -1.82
N ASP A 281 -6.36 -20.63 -3.02
CA ASP A 281 -6.72 -21.81 -3.80
C ASP A 281 -5.83 -23.03 -3.49
N ALA A 282 -4.83 -22.89 -2.60
CA ALA A 282 -3.94 -23.98 -2.23
C ALA A 282 -4.72 -25.11 -1.56
N GLU A 283 -4.44 -26.35 -1.97
CA GLU A 283 -4.94 -27.55 -1.30
C GLU A 283 -4.40 -27.62 0.13
N GLY A 284 -5.12 -28.32 1.01
CA GLY A 284 -4.67 -28.56 2.37
C GLY A 284 -5.26 -29.84 2.93
N ASP A 285 -4.53 -30.45 3.85
CA ASP A 285 -4.97 -31.61 4.58
C ASP A 285 -5.70 -31.13 5.85
N PHE A 286 -6.94 -31.59 6.05
CA PHE A 286 -7.68 -31.30 7.28
C PHE A 286 -6.94 -31.90 8.47
N PHE A 287 -6.68 -31.07 9.48
CA PHE A 287 -5.96 -31.49 10.68
C PHE A 287 -6.93 -31.82 11.81
N GLN A 288 -7.76 -30.84 12.19
CA GLN A 288 -8.77 -31.01 13.24
C GLN A 288 -9.78 -29.86 13.21
N GLU A 289 -10.86 -30.01 13.97
CA GLU A 289 -11.74 -28.92 14.37
C GLU A 289 -11.76 -28.86 15.90
N THR A 290 -11.52 -27.68 16.47
CA THR A 290 -11.48 -27.49 17.92
C THR A 290 -12.00 -26.11 18.29
N GLY A 291 -12.87 -26.04 19.30
CA GLY A 291 -13.49 -24.77 19.73
C GLY A 291 -14.23 -24.03 18.61
N GLY A 292 -14.78 -24.74 17.62
CA GLY A 292 -15.43 -24.13 16.45
C GLY A 292 -14.46 -23.51 15.44
N VAL A 293 -13.18 -23.86 15.50
CA VAL A 293 -12.15 -23.46 14.54
C VAL A 293 -11.71 -24.69 13.75
N GLU A 294 -11.93 -24.66 12.44
CA GLU A 294 -11.39 -25.62 11.49
C GLU A 294 -9.92 -25.31 11.24
N VAL A 295 -9.06 -26.34 11.26
CA VAL A 295 -7.61 -26.21 11.07
C VAL A 295 -7.16 -27.11 9.92
N MET A 296 -6.45 -26.53 8.96
CA MET A 296 -5.89 -27.22 7.80
C MET A 296 -4.40 -26.92 7.67
N LEU A 297 -3.63 -27.91 7.22
CA LEU A 297 -2.22 -27.75 6.85
C LEU A 297 -2.15 -27.58 5.33
N LEU A 298 -1.74 -26.42 4.85
CA LEU A 298 -1.72 -26.15 3.41
C LEU A 298 -0.53 -26.83 2.74
N ARG A 299 -0.78 -27.38 1.55
CA ARG A 299 0.25 -27.78 0.59
C ARG A 299 0.74 -26.54 -0.15
N TRP A 300 1.65 -25.82 0.50
CA TRP A 300 2.19 -24.53 0.06
C TRP A 300 3.72 -24.53 0.22
N PRO A 301 4.50 -23.76 -0.58
CA PRO A 301 5.97 -23.74 -0.47
C PRO A 301 6.49 -23.30 0.91
N LEU A 302 5.65 -22.65 1.71
CA LEU A 302 5.94 -22.26 3.09
C LEU A 302 4.99 -22.99 4.03
N SER A 303 5.51 -23.51 5.15
CA SER A 303 4.72 -24.14 6.20
C SER A 303 3.61 -23.20 6.68
N THR A 304 2.36 -23.54 6.36
CA THR A 304 1.21 -22.65 6.57
C THR A 304 0.05 -23.42 7.21
N VAL A 305 -0.47 -22.85 8.30
CA VAL A 305 -1.67 -23.34 8.97
C VAL A 305 -2.83 -22.43 8.56
N ARG A 306 -3.82 -22.96 7.85
CA ARG A 306 -5.07 -22.26 7.57
C ARG A 306 -6.06 -22.54 8.67
N ILE A 307 -6.62 -21.50 9.27
CA ILE A 307 -7.72 -21.62 10.21
C ILE A 307 -8.96 -20.91 9.68
N ARG A 308 -10.13 -21.48 9.97
CA ARG A 308 -11.42 -20.93 9.56
C ARG A 308 -12.43 -21.03 10.68
N SER A 309 -13.21 -19.96 10.87
CA SER A 309 -14.35 -19.97 11.80
C SER A 309 -15.34 -18.86 11.47
N LYS A 310 -16.60 -19.05 11.84
CA LYS A 310 -17.59 -17.95 11.91
C LYS A 310 -17.48 -17.17 13.23
N ASP A 311 -16.91 -17.78 14.26
CA ASP A 311 -16.66 -17.11 15.53
C ASP A 311 -15.32 -16.36 15.47
N ARG A 312 -15.45 -15.03 15.35
CA ARG A 312 -14.32 -14.09 15.33
C ARG A 312 -13.41 -14.24 16.54
N SER A 313 -13.98 -14.41 17.74
CA SER A 313 -13.21 -14.48 18.98
C SER A 313 -12.44 -15.79 19.07
N ALA A 314 -13.10 -16.91 18.76
CA ALA A 314 -12.46 -18.23 18.75
C ALA A 314 -11.30 -18.30 17.75
N LEU A 315 -11.46 -17.71 16.56
CA LEU A 315 -10.41 -17.63 15.54
C LEU A 315 -9.19 -16.84 16.04
N ILE A 316 -9.42 -15.68 16.67
CA ILE A 316 -8.35 -14.83 17.23
C ILE A 316 -7.64 -15.54 18.39
N ASP A 317 -8.39 -16.22 19.26
CA ASP A 317 -7.85 -17.02 20.36
C ASP A 317 -6.94 -18.12 19.85
N PHE A 318 -7.39 -18.87 18.84
CA PHE A 318 -6.61 -19.92 18.23
C PHE A 318 -5.34 -19.37 17.56
N ALA A 319 -5.44 -18.29 16.77
CA ALA A 319 -4.30 -17.68 16.11
C ALA A 319 -3.24 -17.18 17.11
N ALA A 320 -3.69 -16.56 18.21
CA ALA A 320 -2.82 -16.11 19.29
C ALA A 320 -2.13 -17.28 20.01
N HIS A 321 -2.87 -18.37 20.25
CA HIS A 321 -2.32 -19.58 20.85
C HIS A 321 -1.28 -20.24 19.93
N LEU A 322 -1.54 -20.34 18.63
CA LEU A 322 -0.60 -20.89 17.66
C LEU A 322 0.69 -20.05 17.59
N LEU A 323 0.56 -18.72 17.58
CA LEU A 323 1.70 -17.82 17.62
C LEU A 323 2.57 -18.05 18.87
N ASP A 324 1.95 -18.12 20.04
CA ASP A 324 2.65 -18.35 21.32
C ASP A 324 3.33 -19.74 21.34
N ALA A 325 2.67 -20.77 20.83
CA ALA A 325 3.24 -22.10 20.70
C ALA A 325 4.45 -22.10 19.75
N TRP A 326 4.34 -21.46 18.58
CA TRP A 326 5.43 -21.33 17.61
C TRP A 326 6.61 -20.55 18.19
N GLN A 327 6.34 -19.46 18.91
CA GLN A 327 7.34 -18.65 19.62
C GLN A 327 8.02 -19.36 20.80
N LYS A 328 7.59 -20.58 21.14
CA LYS A 328 8.25 -21.44 22.15
C LYS A 328 8.83 -22.71 21.55
N TYR A 329 8.57 -22.96 20.27
CA TYR A 329 8.97 -24.18 19.61
C TYR A 329 10.44 -24.12 19.19
N GLU A 330 11.17 -25.16 19.51
CA GLU A 330 12.53 -25.40 19.04
C GLU A 330 12.66 -26.84 18.53
N ASN A 331 13.41 -27.00 17.45
CA ASN A 331 13.79 -28.29 16.92
C ASN A 331 15.15 -28.18 16.22
N LYS A 332 16.20 -28.58 16.94
CA LYS A 332 17.59 -28.46 16.47
C LYS A 332 17.87 -29.33 15.25
N ASP A 333 17.21 -30.49 15.14
CA ASP A 333 17.36 -31.39 14.00
C ASP A 333 16.85 -30.76 12.70
N LEU A 334 15.91 -29.81 12.81
CA LEU A 334 15.38 -29.02 11.70
C LEU A 334 15.98 -27.60 11.62
N SER A 335 17.02 -27.30 12.41
CA SER A 335 17.61 -25.95 12.54
C SER A 335 16.61 -24.87 12.97
N ILE A 336 15.52 -25.25 13.64
CA ILE A 336 14.55 -24.32 14.23
C ILE A 336 15.04 -23.98 15.63
N VAL A 337 15.74 -22.86 15.75
CA VAL A 337 16.26 -22.31 17.01
C VAL A 337 15.47 -21.07 17.36
N ASN A 338 15.11 -20.89 18.63
CA ASN A 338 14.34 -19.73 19.09
C ASN A 338 14.37 -19.61 20.62
N SER A 339 14.79 -18.46 21.13
CA SER A 339 14.84 -18.20 22.58
C SER A 339 14.04 -16.95 22.95
N ARG A 340 13.84 -16.70 24.25
CA ARG A 340 13.20 -15.45 24.70
C ARG A 340 14.11 -14.25 24.54
N GLU A 341 15.41 -14.48 24.70
CA GLU A 341 16.48 -13.49 24.59
C GLU A 341 16.73 -13.11 23.12
N GLU A 342 16.57 -14.09 22.22
CA GLU A 342 16.73 -13.93 20.78
C GLU A 342 15.57 -14.65 20.05
N PRO A 343 14.43 -13.96 19.86
CA PRO A 343 13.28 -14.54 19.19
C PRO A 343 13.53 -14.60 17.69
N HIS A 344 13.46 -15.81 17.14
CA HIS A 344 13.56 -16.08 15.71
C HIS A 344 12.23 -16.48 15.09
N ASN A 345 11.28 -16.98 15.87
CA ASN A 345 10.01 -17.48 15.38
C ASN A 345 8.93 -16.38 15.37
N THR A 346 8.20 -16.29 14.26
CA THR A 346 7.03 -15.42 14.13
C THR A 346 6.08 -15.94 13.06
N ILE A 347 4.96 -15.25 12.84
CA ILE A 347 3.96 -15.60 11.83
C ILE A 347 3.75 -14.41 10.89
N THR A 348 3.61 -14.71 9.60
CA THR A 348 3.02 -13.80 8.61
C THR A 348 1.56 -14.19 8.42
N PRO A 349 0.60 -13.44 9.01
CA PRO A 349 -0.81 -13.71 8.81
C PRO A 349 -1.31 -13.07 7.51
N ILE A 350 -2.12 -13.81 6.76
CA ILE A 350 -2.96 -13.30 5.67
C ILE A 350 -4.40 -13.66 6.02
N ALA A 351 -5.25 -12.65 6.13
CA ALA A 351 -6.60 -12.75 6.61
C ALA A 351 -7.59 -12.34 5.52
N ARG A 352 -8.72 -13.03 5.41
CA ARG A 352 -9.85 -12.70 4.52
C ARG A 352 -11.17 -13.21 5.09
N LYS A 353 -12.28 -12.85 4.43
CA LYS A 353 -13.58 -13.51 4.66
C LYS A 353 -14.02 -14.29 3.43
N GLU A 354 -14.71 -15.40 3.67
CA GLU A 354 -15.47 -16.14 2.65
C GLU A 354 -16.88 -16.36 3.21
N GLY A 355 -17.85 -15.58 2.69
CA GLY A 355 -19.16 -15.45 3.32
C GLY A 355 -19.05 -14.91 4.76
N ASP A 356 -19.67 -15.60 5.70
CA ASP A 356 -19.63 -15.23 7.13
C ASP A 356 -18.39 -15.75 7.87
N SER A 357 -17.55 -16.55 7.22
CA SER A 357 -16.36 -17.13 7.84
C SER A 357 -15.16 -16.21 7.69
N TYR A 358 -14.43 -16.04 8.78
CA TYR A 358 -13.07 -15.51 8.76
C TYR A 358 -12.10 -16.64 8.46
N ILE A 359 -11.08 -16.35 7.65
CA ILE A 359 -10.02 -17.30 7.29
C ILE A 359 -8.68 -16.61 7.51
N PHE A 360 -7.82 -17.20 8.35
CA PHE A 360 -6.43 -16.78 8.51
C PHE A 360 -5.49 -17.86 7.99
N ASP A 361 -4.66 -17.49 7.02
CA ASP A 361 -3.48 -18.23 6.61
C ASP A 361 -2.29 -17.77 7.45
N LEU A 362 -1.85 -18.63 8.36
CA LEU A 362 -0.80 -18.35 9.33
C LEU A 362 0.50 -19.02 8.84
N ILE A 363 1.32 -18.24 8.15
CA ILE A 363 2.59 -18.71 7.58
C ILE A 363 3.66 -18.67 8.66
N LEU A 364 4.25 -19.81 9.00
CA LEU A 364 5.31 -19.91 9.99
C LEU A 364 6.62 -19.34 9.42
N ARG A 365 7.25 -18.43 10.16
CA ARG A 365 8.52 -17.79 9.80
C ARG A 365 9.56 -18.03 10.87
N ASN A 366 10.80 -18.20 10.43
CA ASN A 366 11.99 -18.22 11.28
C ASN A 366 13.09 -17.38 10.61
N ASN A 367 13.73 -16.48 11.35
CA ASN A 367 14.78 -15.59 10.82
C ASN A 367 16.21 -15.97 11.28
N TYR A 368 16.40 -17.18 11.80
CA TYR A 368 17.69 -17.65 12.32
C TYR A 368 18.77 -17.60 11.23
N THR A 369 19.95 -17.11 11.60
CA THR A 369 21.12 -16.98 10.73
C THR A 369 22.32 -17.69 11.36
N THR A 370 23.31 -18.02 10.53
CA THR A 370 24.63 -18.49 10.99
C THR A 370 25.73 -17.72 10.25
N PRO A 371 27.00 -17.76 10.68
CA PRO A 371 28.10 -17.16 9.92
C PRO A 371 28.18 -17.64 8.46
N GLU A 372 27.84 -18.90 8.21
CA GLU A 372 27.78 -19.50 6.86
C GLU A 372 26.51 -19.13 6.10
N ARG A 373 25.46 -18.67 6.81
CA ARG A 373 24.15 -18.30 6.26
C ARG A 373 23.67 -16.96 6.85
N PRO A 374 24.35 -15.84 6.53
CA PRO A 374 24.04 -14.53 7.10
C PRO A 374 22.67 -14.01 6.67
N ASP A 375 22.16 -14.46 5.52
CA ASP A 375 20.86 -14.05 4.98
C ASP A 375 19.69 -14.90 5.50
N GLY A 376 19.95 -15.94 6.29
CA GLY A 376 18.92 -16.81 6.88
C GLY A 376 19.10 -18.28 6.54
N VAL A 377 18.94 -19.16 7.53
CA VAL A 377 19.12 -20.62 7.36
C VAL A 377 18.14 -21.23 6.36
N PHE A 378 16.93 -20.65 6.27
CA PHE A 378 15.84 -21.10 5.39
C PHE A 378 15.72 -20.29 4.09
N HIS A 379 16.66 -19.38 3.80
CA HIS A 379 16.65 -18.60 2.57
C HIS A 379 17.26 -19.39 1.40
N PRO A 380 16.84 -19.10 0.15
CA PRO A 380 17.48 -19.66 -1.04
C PRO A 380 18.99 -19.40 -1.03
N ARG A 381 19.79 -20.38 -1.45
CA ARG A 381 21.24 -20.20 -1.49
C ARG A 381 21.66 -19.59 -2.83
N PRO A 382 22.73 -18.78 -2.88
CA PRO A 382 23.28 -18.25 -4.13
C PRO A 382 23.69 -19.31 -5.16
N GLU A 383 23.91 -20.54 -4.72
CA GLU A 383 24.28 -21.71 -5.53
C GLU A 383 23.10 -22.40 -6.22
N TYR A 384 21.86 -21.93 -6.03
CA TYR A 384 20.63 -22.49 -6.62
C TYR A 384 19.86 -21.50 -7.49
#